data_AF-A0A2H0C0I3-F1
#
_entry.id   AF-A0A2H0C0I3-F1
#
_cell.length_a   1.000
_cell.length_b   1.000
_cell.length_c   1.000
_cell.angle_alpha   90.00
_cell.angle_beta   90.00
_cell.angle_gamma   90.00
#
_symmetry.space_group_name_H-M   'P 1'
#
loop_
_entity.id
_entity.type
_entity.pdbx_description
1 polymer ?
#
loop_
_entity_poly.entity_id
_entity_poly.type
_entity_poly.pdbx_seq_one_letter_code
_entity_poly.pdbx_strand_id
1 'polypeptide(L)'
;MTNKIIGKITSIFPKDINTDDIIPAWTLQESTDRNYFKKYAFDNYDKDFVFRCKREENNIIVAGKNFGCGSSREQAVYALQENDIKVIIALSYPDIFYRNCLNNGLPAIIVDDITEYKIKQKIIIDFDNKIVQFDGKKYKIKNPPEDIKSFSLGGKLGKIRSHLGALLGQMQFQKHPSFVKTAEGKQTIVEKIVSDHVGRPIFSGEKLDLPIDILFFNEVIGPPAIQDFKNKFSDVFAKYNKRVKVFDPKRIFFIPDHTVPSSSVAVSEGIDLMEQFSREQGTKCYKEGDGIEHVVLIEDGYIVPGEIVLGTDSHTDTNGALNTLAFGVGTTDATYAMSTGFIYDFEIPKTIRFNLEGKFKKGVYGKDLILYLIGKLGVDGASKKIVEFGGPALKNISMDQRITIANMGVEMGARTAIFEADQKLKKYLKNRNQFPYKFYGPDKNCKYEKIIDVDLSILEPCVAFPHK
;
A
#
# COMPACT_ATOMS: atom_id res chain seq x y z
N MET A 1 15.93 -1.19 -27.37
CA MET A 1 16.25 -2.30 -26.46
C MET A 1 15.31 -3.45 -26.79
N THR A 2 15.81 -4.66 -26.93
CA THR A 2 14.95 -5.84 -27.15
C THR A 2 14.08 -6.05 -25.91
N ASN A 3 12.75 -6.08 -26.05
CA ASN A 3 11.77 -6.41 -25.00
C ASN A 3 11.78 -7.90 -24.62
N LYS A 4 12.96 -8.52 -24.68
CA LYS A 4 13.20 -9.91 -24.31
C LYS A 4 14.28 -9.97 -23.25
N ILE A 5 13.98 -10.67 -22.16
CA ILE A 5 14.95 -10.97 -21.10
C ILE A 5 15.29 -12.44 -21.21
N ILE A 6 16.58 -12.74 -21.23
CA ILE A 6 17.10 -14.11 -21.18
C ILE A 6 17.91 -14.20 -19.89
N GLY A 7 17.50 -15.10 -19.00
CA GLY A 7 18.12 -15.25 -17.69
C GLY A 7 18.09 -16.67 -17.18
N LYS A 8 18.58 -16.88 -15.96
CA LYS A 8 18.55 -18.17 -15.28
C LYS A 8 17.72 -18.08 -14.01
N ILE A 9 16.99 -19.14 -13.70
CA ILE A 9 16.35 -19.27 -12.39
C ILE A 9 17.45 -19.38 -11.33
N THR A 10 17.55 -18.41 -10.43
CA THR A 10 18.52 -18.46 -9.32
C THR A 10 17.87 -18.86 -8.01
N SER A 11 16.56 -18.67 -7.89
CA SER A 11 15.80 -19.00 -6.69
C SER A 11 14.38 -19.43 -7.06
N ILE A 12 13.90 -20.45 -6.34
CA ILE A 12 12.52 -20.93 -6.43
C ILE A 12 11.97 -20.93 -5.03
N PHE A 13 10.91 -20.16 -4.81
CA PHE A 13 10.27 -20.03 -3.53
C PHE A 13 8.87 -20.64 -3.55
N PRO A 14 8.38 -21.14 -2.41
CA PRO A 14 7.00 -21.59 -2.30
C PRO A 14 6.05 -20.38 -2.30
N LYS A 15 4.88 -20.54 -1.67
CA LYS A 15 3.92 -19.45 -1.45
C LYS A 15 4.27 -18.60 -0.23
N ASP A 16 3.67 -17.42 -0.17
CA ASP A 16 3.62 -16.54 1.00
C ASP A 16 5.00 -16.05 1.46
N ILE A 17 5.91 -15.75 0.53
CA ILE A 17 7.16 -15.06 0.85
C ILE A 17 6.82 -13.64 1.27
N ASN A 18 7.14 -13.27 2.50
CA ASN A 18 6.88 -11.93 3.00
C ASN A 18 8.07 -11.00 2.79
N THR A 19 7.90 -9.70 3.02
CA THR A 19 8.96 -8.71 2.85
C THR A 19 10.09 -8.84 3.87
N ASP A 20 9.84 -9.41 5.05
CA ASP A 20 10.88 -9.73 6.05
C ASP A 20 11.73 -10.93 5.62
N ASP A 21 11.14 -11.91 4.92
CA ASP A 21 11.85 -13.00 4.27
C ASP A 21 12.77 -12.44 3.18
N ILE A 22 12.35 -11.41 2.43
CA ILE A 22 13.15 -10.76 1.39
C ILE A 22 14.25 -9.88 1.99
N ILE A 23 13.92 -9.04 2.97
CA ILE A 23 14.85 -8.13 3.64
C ILE A 23 14.45 -7.96 5.11
N PRO A 24 15.28 -8.38 6.08
CA PRO A 24 14.93 -8.30 7.50
C PRO A 24 14.71 -6.87 7.99
N ALA A 25 13.70 -6.65 8.84
CA ALA A 25 13.32 -5.32 9.35
C ALA A 25 14.49 -4.54 9.98
N TRP A 26 15.37 -5.20 10.74
CA TRP A 26 16.49 -4.54 11.42
C TRP A 26 17.45 -3.84 10.44
N THR A 27 17.55 -4.32 9.20
CA THR A 27 18.44 -3.73 8.20
C THR A 27 17.99 -2.34 7.75
N LEU A 28 16.69 -2.05 7.86
CA LEU A 28 16.11 -0.75 7.49
C LEU A 28 16.48 0.35 8.50
N GLN A 29 16.89 -0.03 9.71
CA GLN A 29 17.32 0.88 10.77
C GLN A 29 18.81 1.23 10.67
N GLU A 30 19.56 0.54 9.80
CA GLU A 30 21.01 0.67 9.70
C GLU A 30 21.46 1.52 8.52
N SER A 31 20.63 1.65 7.48
CA SER A 31 21.00 2.38 6.28
C SER A 31 19.80 2.76 5.42
N THR A 32 19.94 3.85 4.66
CA THR A 32 19.08 4.19 3.52
C THR A 32 19.73 3.86 2.17
N ASP A 33 20.99 3.39 2.15
CA ASP A 33 21.71 3.05 0.92
C ASP A 33 21.16 1.75 0.30
N ARG A 34 20.77 1.81 -0.97
CA ARG A 34 20.30 0.63 -1.71
C ARG A 34 21.34 -0.49 -1.75
N ASN A 35 22.62 -0.14 -1.90
CA ASN A 35 23.72 -1.12 -1.94
C ASN A 35 23.92 -1.85 -0.61
N TYR A 36 23.48 -1.26 0.51
CA TYR A 36 23.52 -1.91 1.81
C TYR A 36 22.58 -3.12 1.83
N PHE A 37 21.33 -2.94 1.39
CA PHE A 37 20.29 -3.98 1.46
C PHE A 37 20.62 -5.23 0.66
N LYS A 38 21.39 -5.10 -0.43
CA LYS A 38 21.77 -6.25 -1.26
C LYS A 38 22.54 -7.33 -0.49
N LYS A 39 23.25 -6.95 0.57
CA LYS A 39 24.06 -7.86 1.40
C LYS A 39 23.19 -8.80 2.23
N TYR A 40 21.98 -8.38 2.56
CA TYR A 40 21.07 -9.06 3.49
C TYR A 40 19.80 -9.59 2.80
N ALA A 41 19.76 -9.57 1.47
CA ALA A 41 18.64 -10.12 0.71
C ALA A 41 18.48 -11.62 1.05
N PHE A 42 17.32 -11.97 1.60
CA PHE A 42 16.98 -13.30 2.10
C PHE A 42 17.87 -13.85 3.22
N ASP A 43 18.57 -13.02 3.99
CA ASP A 43 19.53 -13.50 5.00
C ASP A 43 18.90 -14.41 6.08
N ASN A 44 17.65 -14.14 6.47
CA ASN A 44 16.92 -14.95 7.44
C ASN A 44 16.20 -16.18 6.84
N TYR A 45 16.07 -16.25 5.52
CA TYR A 45 15.26 -17.26 4.83
C TYR A 45 16.10 -18.21 3.96
N ASP A 46 17.03 -17.66 3.19
CA ASP A 46 17.91 -18.38 2.26
C ASP A 46 19.29 -17.70 2.21
N LYS A 47 20.17 -18.12 3.12
CA LYS A 47 21.53 -17.58 3.31
C LYS A 47 22.41 -17.68 2.07
N ASP A 48 22.10 -18.59 1.15
CA ASP A 48 22.87 -18.79 -0.08
C ASP A 48 22.37 -17.89 -1.23
N PHE A 49 21.24 -17.18 -1.08
CA PHE A 49 20.63 -16.37 -2.13
C PHE A 49 21.62 -15.39 -2.78
N VAL A 50 22.25 -14.53 -1.97
CA VAL A 50 23.20 -13.51 -2.46
C VAL A 50 24.39 -14.17 -3.18
N PHE A 51 24.86 -15.30 -2.66
CA PHE A 51 25.97 -16.03 -3.26
C PHE A 51 25.61 -16.66 -4.60
N ARG A 52 24.38 -17.21 -4.73
CA ARG A 52 23.87 -17.73 -6.00
C ARG A 52 23.72 -16.61 -7.03
N CYS A 53 23.15 -15.47 -6.65
CA CYS A 53 22.98 -14.32 -7.53
C CYS A 53 24.31 -13.74 -8.02
N LYS A 54 25.38 -13.76 -7.21
CA LYS A 54 26.73 -13.30 -7.62
C LYS A 54 27.42 -14.21 -8.64
N ARG A 55 27.03 -15.49 -8.72
CA ARG A 55 27.64 -16.49 -9.61
C ARG A 55 26.98 -16.56 -10.97
N GLU A 56 25.88 -15.86 -11.15
CA GLU A 56 25.06 -15.86 -12.35
C GLU A 56 24.81 -14.41 -12.78
N GLU A 57 24.41 -14.22 -14.04
CA GLU A 57 23.97 -12.93 -14.56
C GLU A 57 22.53 -13.07 -15.04
N ASN A 58 21.77 -11.97 -14.99
CA ASN A 58 20.37 -11.94 -15.36
C ASN A 58 19.53 -12.91 -14.51
N ASN A 59 19.53 -12.66 -13.21
CA ASN A 59 18.94 -13.54 -12.22
C ASN A 59 17.41 -13.48 -12.27
N ILE A 60 16.75 -14.65 -12.16
CA ILE A 60 15.28 -14.77 -12.17
C ILE A 60 14.82 -15.49 -10.92
N ILE A 61 13.81 -14.92 -10.27
CA ILE A 61 13.09 -15.56 -9.17
C ILE A 61 11.82 -16.20 -9.74
N VAL A 62 11.55 -17.44 -9.34
CA VAL A 62 10.24 -18.09 -9.51
C VAL A 62 9.63 -18.29 -8.13
N ALA A 63 8.33 -18.02 -7.98
CA ALA A 63 7.65 -18.13 -6.69
C ALA A 63 6.22 -18.63 -6.84
N GLY A 64 5.66 -19.12 -5.72
CA GLY A 64 4.26 -19.51 -5.61
C GLY A 64 3.29 -18.32 -5.59
N LYS A 65 2.18 -18.47 -4.87
CA LYS A 65 1.25 -17.37 -4.60
C LYS A 65 1.82 -16.38 -3.58
N ASN A 66 1.36 -15.14 -3.64
CA ASN A 66 1.52 -14.14 -2.59
C ASN A 66 2.99 -13.79 -2.27
N PHE A 67 3.79 -13.53 -3.31
CA PHE A 67 5.19 -13.13 -3.15
C PHE A 67 5.33 -11.63 -2.81
N GLY A 68 6.03 -11.32 -1.72
CA GLY A 68 6.24 -9.97 -1.20
C GLY A 68 5.14 -9.47 -0.25
N CYS A 69 4.44 -10.36 0.47
CA CYS A 69 3.40 -9.96 1.43
C CYS A 69 3.95 -9.26 2.68
N GLY A 70 3.10 -8.51 3.38
CA GLY A 70 3.47 -7.80 4.61
C GLY A 70 3.78 -6.32 4.38
N SER A 71 4.91 -5.87 4.94
CA SER A 71 5.29 -4.46 5.07
C SER A 71 5.35 -3.72 3.73
N SER A 72 5.04 -2.42 3.74
CA SER A 72 5.11 -1.53 2.57
C SER A 72 6.53 -1.20 2.09
N ARG A 73 7.56 -1.71 2.78
CA ARG A 73 8.98 -1.41 2.56
C ARG A 73 9.42 -1.61 1.11
N GLU A 74 9.86 -0.52 0.48
CA GLU A 74 10.36 -0.54 -0.89
C GLU A 74 11.78 -1.11 -0.98
N GLN A 75 12.49 -1.14 0.16
CA GLN A 75 13.79 -1.76 0.37
C GLN A 75 13.82 -3.23 -0.06
N ALA A 76 12.69 -3.95 0.04
CA ALA A 76 12.58 -5.31 -0.47
C ALA A 76 12.83 -5.36 -1.99
N VAL A 77 12.27 -4.41 -2.75
CA VAL A 77 12.51 -4.30 -4.19
C VAL A 77 13.95 -3.89 -4.48
N TYR A 78 14.52 -3.00 -3.66
CA TYR A 78 15.90 -2.54 -3.82
C TYR A 78 16.88 -3.71 -3.64
N ALA A 79 16.72 -4.48 -2.57
CA ALA A 79 17.55 -5.65 -2.29
C ALA A 79 17.59 -6.66 -3.45
N LEU A 80 16.46 -6.83 -4.14
CA LEU A 80 16.36 -7.69 -5.33
C LEU A 80 17.06 -7.07 -6.54
N GLN A 81 16.78 -5.81 -6.86
CA GLN A 81 17.40 -5.12 -8.00
C GLN A 81 18.93 -5.07 -7.89
N GLU A 82 19.45 -4.76 -6.70
CA GLU A 82 20.89 -4.68 -6.44
C GLU A 82 21.58 -6.07 -6.43
N ASN A 83 20.81 -7.17 -6.39
CA ASN A 83 21.28 -8.54 -6.61
C ASN A 83 21.07 -9.02 -8.07
N ASP A 84 20.94 -8.09 -9.01
CA ASP A 84 20.75 -8.35 -10.44
C ASP A 84 19.51 -9.19 -10.78
N ILE A 85 18.48 -9.18 -9.92
CA ILE A 85 17.20 -9.79 -10.26
C ILE A 85 16.56 -8.98 -11.38
N LYS A 86 16.38 -9.62 -12.54
CA LYS A 86 15.79 -8.99 -13.74
C LYS A 86 14.29 -9.16 -13.81
N VAL A 87 13.76 -10.27 -13.28
CA VAL A 87 12.33 -10.59 -13.28
C VAL A 87 12.01 -11.46 -12.07
N ILE A 88 10.89 -11.19 -11.43
CA ILE A 88 10.23 -12.11 -10.50
C ILE A 88 9.03 -12.69 -11.24
N ILE A 89 8.86 -14.00 -11.19
CA ILE A 89 7.74 -14.72 -11.79
C ILE A 89 6.97 -15.43 -10.69
N ALA A 90 5.70 -15.09 -10.47
CA ALA A 90 4.88 -15.65 -9.41
C ALA A 90 3.43 -15.88 -9.84
N LEU A 91 2.66 -16.63 -9.05
CA LEU A 91 1.23 -16.80 -9.29
C LEU A 91 0.42 -15.55 -8.89
N SER A 92 0.86 -14.83 -7.86
CA SER A 92 0.23 -13.60 -7.39
C SER A 92 1.18 -12.75 -6.56
N TYR A 93 0.87 -11.46 -6.49
CA TYR A 93 1.57 -10.47 -5.69
C TYR A 93 0.55 -9.67 -4.88
N PRO A 94 0.82 -9.38 -3.59
CA PRO A 94 0.09 -8.38 -2.85
C PRO A 94 0.27 -7.00 -3.48
N ASP A 95 -0.71 -6.13 -3.25
CA ASP A 95 -0.87 -4.90 -4.02
C ASP A 95 0.28 -3.91 -3.83
N ILE A 96 0.73 -3.71 -2.58
CA ILE A 96 1.78 -2.74 -2.27
C ILE A 96 3.12 -3.17 -2.88
N PHE A 97 3.53 -4.42 -2.69
CA PHE A 97 4.76 -4.93 -3.28
C PHE A 97 4.73 -4.89 -4.82
N TYR A 98 3.61 -5.29 -5.44
CA TYR A 98 3.45 -5.20 -6.89
C TYR A 98 3.58 -3.75 -7.38
N ARG A 99 3.01 -2.79 -6.64
CA ARG A 99 3.11 -1.36 -6.97
C ARG A 99 4.54 -0.83 -6.77
N ASN A 100 5.24 -1.24 -5.73
CA ASN A 100 6.66 -0.94 -5.53
C ASN A 100 7.53 -1.48 -6.68
N CYS A 101 7.26 -2.69 -7.16
CA CYS A 101 7.89 -3.25 -8.36
C CYS A 101 7.63 -2.37 -9.60
N LEU A 102 6.38 -1.94 -9.83
CA LEU A 102 6.02 -1.04 -10.92
C LEU A 102 6.72 0.32 -10.81
N ASN A 103 6.82 0.87 -9.61
CA ASN A 103 7.46 2.15 -9.36
C ASN A 103 8.95 2.11 -9.72
N ASN A 104 9.65 1.06 -9.32
CA ASN A 104 11.08 0.86 -9.55
C ASN A 104 11.44 0.20 -10.89
N GLY A 105 10.44 -0.24 -11.66
CA GLY A 105 10.68 -0.95 -12.91
C GLY A 105 11.27 -2.35 -12.74
N LEU A 106 11.06 -3.01 -11.60
CA LEU A 106 11.37 -4.43 -11.43
C LEU A 106 10.19 -5.27 -11.95
N PRO A 107 10.30 -6.00 -13.09
CA PRO A 107 9.20 -6.78 -13.63
C PRO A 107 8.74 -7.88 -12.66
N ALA A 108 7.51 -7.73 -12.17
CA ALA A 108 6.79 -8.73 -11.38
C ALA A 108 5.73 -9.39 -12.29
N ILE A 109 6.03 -10.59 -12.80
CA ILE A 109 5.28 -11.24 -13.88
C ILE A 109 4.39 -12.34 -13.33
N ILE A 110 3.13 -12.33 -13.76
CA ILE A 110 2.09 -13.28 -13.36
C ILE A 110 1.91 -14.33 -14.46
N VAL A 111 2.12 -15.60 -14.11
CA VAL A 111 1.93 -16.77 -15.00
C VAL A 111 1.26 -17.91 -14.24
N ASP A 112 0.95 -19.00 -14.94
CA ASP A 112 0.56 -20.27 -14.29
C ASP A 112 1.72 -20.87 -13.48
N ASP A 113 1.42 -21.81 -12.58
CA ASP A 113 2.43 -22.37 -11.68
C ASP A 113 3.58 -23.02 -12.46
N ILE A 114 4.80 -22.53 -12.19
CA ILE A 114 6.05 -23.02 -12.76
C ILE A 114 7.08 -23.32 -11.66
N THR A 115 6.64 -23.49 -10.41
CA THR A 115 7.51 -23.78 -9.26
C THR A 115 8.11 -25.20 -9.28
N GLU A 116 7.61 -26.09 -10.15
CA GLU A 116 8.14 -27.46 -10.35
C GLU A 116 9.53 -27.50 -11.00
N TYR A 117 9.98 -26.38 -11.58
CA TYR A 117 11.26 -26.29 -12.26
C TYR A 117 12.44 -26.20 -11.30
N LYS A 118 13.66 -26.16 -11.85
CA LYS A 118 14.91 -26.22 -11.10
C LYS A 118 15.76 -24.97 -11.32
N ILE A 119 16.51 -24.62 -10.29
CA ILE A 119 17.53 -23.57 -10.32
C ILE A 119 18.56 -23.88 -11.43
N LYS A 120 19.16 -22.83 -12.00
CA LYS A 120 20.10 -22.79 -13.14
C LYS A 120 19.50 -23.03 -14.52
N GLN A 121 18.21 -23.36 -14.61
CA GLN A 121 17.56 -23.48 -15.90
C GLN A 121 17.32 -22.11 -16.54
N LYS A 122 17.45 -22.06 -17.86
CA LYS A 122 17.33 -20.84 -18.66
C LYS A 122 15.86 -20.52 -18.94
N ILE A 123 15.46 -19.28 -18.67
CA ILE A 123 14.14 -18.74 -19.03
C ILE A 123 14.31 -17.65 -20.10
N ILE A 124 13.36 -17.59 -21.02
CA ILE A 124 13.21 -16.49 -21.96
C ILE A 124 11.87 -15.80 -21.68
N ILE A 125 11.90 -14.54 -21.26
CA ILE A 125 10.71 -13.70 -21.13
C ILE A 125 10.62 -12.82 -22.37
N ASP A 126 9.50 -12.89 -23.08
CA ASP A 126 9.21 -12.09 -24.26
C ASP A 126 7.99 -11.21 -23.97
N PHE A 127 8.24 -9.95 -23.65
CA PHE A 127 7.19 -9.00 -23.26
C PHE A 127 6.33 -8.56 -24.46
N ASP A 128 6.91 -8.53 -25.67
CA ASP A 128 6.18 -8.17 -26.90
C ASP A 128 5.12 -9.22 -27.21
N ASN A 129 5.50 -10.50 -27.12
CA ASN A 129 4.59 -11.62 -27.35
C ASN A 129 3.83 -12.05 -26.08
N LYS A 130 4.10 -11.42 -24.93
CA LYS A 130 3.51 -11.72 -23.62
C LYS A 130 3.64 -13.19 -23.22
N ILE A 131 4.83 -13.78 -23.42
CA ILE A 131 5.10 -15.17 -23.09
C ILE A 131 6.38 -15.33 -22.27
N VAL A 132 6.35 -16.32 -21.39
CA VAL A 132 7.54 -16.89 -20.76
C VAL A 132 7.79 -18.25 -21.42
N GLN A 133 8.99 -18.47 -21.93
CA GLN A 133 9.40 -19.74 -22.52
C GLN A 133 10.39 -20.44 -21.60
N PHE A 134 10.14 -21.73 -21.39
CA PHE A 134 10.96 -22.58 -20.55
C PHE A 134 10.95 -24.00 -21.08
N ASP A 135 12.13 -24.58 -21.31
CA ASP A 135 12.29 -25.97 -21.77
C ASP A 135 11.35 -26.34 -22.94
N GLY A 136 11.24 -25.44 -23.92
CA GLY A 136 10.34 -25.59 -25.08
C GLY A 136 8.85 -25.33 -24.82
N LYS A 137 8.41 -25.25 -23.57
CA LYS A 137 7.04 -24.87 -23.19
C LYS A 137 6.86 -23.35 -23.17
N LYS A 138 5.63 -22.90 -23.37
CA LYS A 138 5.24 -21.47 -23.38
C LYS A 138 4.13 -21.23 -22.37
N TYR A 139 4.31 -20.19 -21.56
CA TYR A 139 3.37 -19.72 -20.55
C TYR A 139 2.94 -18.30 -20.89
N LYS A 140 1.64 -18.02 -20.78
CA LYS A 140 1.10 -16.69 -21.06
C LYS A 140 1.31 -15.76 -19.87
N ILE A 141 1.85 -14.57 -20.13
CA ILE A 141 1.92 -13.49 -19.15
C ILE A 141 0.52 -12.91 -18.95
N LYS A 142 0.05 -12.88 -17.70
CA LYS A 142 -1.32 -12.47 -17.31
C LYS A 142 -1.40 -11.03 -16.82
N ASN A 143 -0.27 -10.32 -16.71
CA ASN A 143 -0.26 -8.92 -16.29
C ASN A 143 -1.08 -8.03 -17.25
N PRO A 144 -1.66 -6.93 -16.74
CA PRO A 144 -2.23 -5.89 -17.58
C PRO A 144 -1.20 -5.34 -18.59
N PRO A 145 -1.59 -5.07 -19.85
CA PRO A 145 -0.67 -4.58 -20.89
C PRO A 145 0.08 -3.28 -20.50
N GLU A 146 -0.57 -2.39 -19.79
CA GLU A 146 -0.05 -1.12 -19.30
C GLU A 146 1.03 -1.29 -18.22
N ASP A 147 0.93 -2.35 -17.41
CA ASP A 147 1.92 -2.69 -16.40
C ASP A 147 3.19 -3.22 -17.08
N ILE A 148 3.03 -4.11 -18.08
CA ILE A 148 4.14 -4.58 -18.94
C ILE A 148 4.85 -3.39 -19.59
N LYS A 149 4.08 -2.45 -20.14
CA LYS A 149 4.64 -1.23 -20.73
C LYS A 149 5.40 -0.40 -19.68
N SER A 150 4.86 -0.27 -18.46
CA SER A 150 5.52 0.48 -17.38
C SER A 150 6.84 -0.17 -16.95
N PHE A 151 6.91 -1.51 -16.85
CA PHE A 151 8.17 -2.21 -16.61
C PHE A 151 9.19 -1.97 -17.73
N SER A 152 8.78 -2.03 -19.00
CA SER A 152 9.68 -1.79 -20.15
C SER A 152 10.28 -0.38 -20.19
N LEU A 153 9.66 0.59 -19.51
CA LEU A 153 10.13 1.97 -19.41
C LEU A 153 11.02 2.22 -18.18
N GLY A 154 11.40 1.18 -17.43
CA GLY A 154 12.17 1.32 -16.19
C GLY A 154 11.33 1.78 -14.99
N GLY A 155 10.01 1.60 -15.05
CA GLY A 155 9.09 1.90 -13.96
C GLY A 155 8.26 3.18 -14.17
N LYS A 156 7.62 3.65 -13.10
CA LYS A 156 6.69 4.78 -13.15
C LYS A 156 7.33 6.15 -12.91
N LEU A 157 8.59 6.23 -12.43
CA LEU A 157 9.24 7.51 -12.06
C LEU A 157 9.23 8.56 -13.19
N GLY A 158 9.54 8.16 -14.43
CA GLY A 158 9.55 9.08 -15.58
C GLY A 158 8.16 9.68 -15.85
N LYS A 159 7.11 8.84 -15.85
CA LYS A 159 5.72 9.27 -16.03
C LYS A 159 5.26 10.17 -14.89
N ILE A 160 5.60 9.79 -13.65
CA ILE A 160 5.33 10.55 -12.44
C ILE A 160 5.93 11.96 -12.53
N ARG A 161 7.20 12.09 -12.94
CA ARG A 161 7.85 13.40 -13.15
C ARG A 161 7.16 14.23 -14.24
N SER A 162 6.78 13.60 -15.35
CA SER A 162 6.01 14.27 -16.41
C SER A 162 4.65 14.77 -15.92
N HIS A 163 3.96 13.97 -15.11
CA HIS A 163 2.67 14.36 -14.54
C HIS A 163 2.81 15.50 -13.53
N LEU A 164 3.78 15.45 -12.61
CA LEU A 164 4.08 16.60 -11.74
C LEU A 164 4.34 17.87 -12.57
N GLY A 165 5.12 17.77 -13.65
CA GLY A 165 5.34 18.90 -14.56
C GLY A 165 4.04 19.42 -15.19
N ALA A 166 3.15 18.53 -15.62
CA ALA A 166 1.84 18.92 -16.16
C ALA A 166 0.99 19.66 -15.11
N LEU A 167 0.96 19.19 -13.86
CA LEU A 167 0.25 19.83 -12.76
C LEU A 167 0.83 21.22 -12.44
N LEU A 168 2.16 21.35 -12.36
CA LEU A 168 2.83 22.63 -12.10
C LEU A 168 2.64 23.65 -13.23
N GLY A 169 2.41 23.17 -14.46
CA GLY A 169 2.11 23.99 -15.63
C GLY A 169 0.68 24.49 -15.71
N GLN A 170 -0.26 23.89 -14.97
CA GLN A 170 -1.65 24.36 -14.90
C GLN A 170 -1.75 25.55 -13.94
N MET A 171 -2.33 26.67 -14.38
CA MET A 171 -2.31 27.93 -13.62
C MET A 171 -3.16 27.94 -12.34
N GLN A 172 -4.03 26.96 -12.10
CA GLN A 172 -4.80 26.83 -10.86
C GLN A 172 -5.13 25.36 -10.61
N PHE A 173 -4.72 24.83 -9.44
CA PHE A 173 -5.44 23.72 -8.83
C PHE A 173 -6.83 24.24 -8.46
N GLN A 174 -7.82 23.99 -9.32
CA GLN A 174 -9.20 24.22 -8.93
C GLN A 174 -9.56 23.17 -7.88
N LYS A 175 -9.99 23.62 -6.69
CA LYS A 175 -10.87 22.81 -5.85
C LYS A 175 -12.01 22.35 -6.76
N HIS A 176 -12.17 21.03 -6.92
CA HIS A 176 -13.21 20.49 -7.76
C HIS A 176 -14.57 21.09 -7.34
N PRO A 177 -15.35 21.64 -8.29
CA PRO A 177 -16.67 22.16 -7.98
C PRO A 177 -17.50 21.06 -7.32
N SER A 178 -18.27 21.44 -6.30
CA SER A 178 -19.21 20.55 -5.62
C SER A 178 -20.11 19.85 -6.64
N PHE A 179 -20.04 18.52 -6.66
CA PHE A 179 -20.76 17.67 -7.59
C PHE A 179 -22.27 17.83 -7.48
N VAL A 180 -22.94 18.02 -8.62
CA VAL A 180 -24.39 17.90 -8.78
C VAL A 180 -24.69 16.47 -9.22
N LYS A 181 -25.44 15.75 -8.40
CA LYS A 181 -25.77 14.33 -8.56
C LYS A 181 -26.45 14.06 -9.91
N THR A 182 -25.72 13.49 -10.87
CA THR A 182 -26.32 12.88 -12.07
C THR A 182 -26.52 11.38 -11.86
N ALA A 183 -27.64 10.87 -12.34
CA ALA A 183 -28.39 9.75 -11.76
C ALA A 183 -28.05 8.36 -12.33
N GLU A 184 -26.80 8.05 -12.66
CA GLU A 184 -26.47 6.71 -13.17
C GLU A 184 -25.34 6.03 -12.40
N GLY A 185 -25.71 4.93 -11.72
CA GLY A 185 -24.83 4.02 -10.99
C GLY A 185 -24.96 4.13 -9.47
N LYS A 186 -25.03 2.97 -8.80
CA LYS A 186 -25.14 2.86 -7.33
C LYS A 186 -23.77 2.51 -6.76
N GLN A 187 -23.31 3.30 -5.82
CA GLN A 187 -21.92 3.28 -5.38
C GLN A 187 -21.76 2.70 -3.97
N THR A 188 -20.66 1.97 -3.76
CA THR A 188 -20.12 1.59 -2.45
C THR A 188 -19.60 2.83 -1.69
N ILE A 189 -19.18 2.67 -0.43
CA ILE A 189 -18.64 3.80 0.34
C ILE A 189 -17.42 4.41 -0.35
N VAL A 190 -16.46 3.57 -0.75
CA VAL A 190 -15.21 4.01 -1.37
C VAL A 190 -15.48 4.70 -2.72
N GLU A 191 -16.33 4.13 -3.56
CA GLU A 191 -16.70 4.76 -4.85
C GLU A 191 -17.30 6.16 -4.64
N LYS A 192 -18.12 6.37 -3.59
CA LYS A 192 -18.65 7.69 -3.27
C LYS A 192 -17.61 8.66 -2.73
N ILE A 193 -16.73 8.20 -1.84
CA ILE A 193 -15.61 9.00 -1.34
C ILE A 193 -14.82 9.50 -2.55
N VAL A 194 -14.35 8.60 -3.42
CA VAL A 194 -13.55 8.98 -4.58
C VAL A 194 -14.33 9.88 -5.55
N SER A 195 -15.61 9.61 -5.77
CA SER A 195 -16.44 10.44 -6.66
C SER A 195 -16.57 11.87 -6.18
N ASP A 196 -16.69 12.09 -4.86
CA ASP A 196 -16.75 13.43 -4.28
C ASP A 196 -15.43 14.19 -4.49
N HIS A 197 -14.29 13.50 -4.36
CA HIS A 197 -12.97 14.13 -4.54
C HIS A 197 -12.65 14.43 -5.99
N VAL A 198 -13.07 13.56 -6.92
CA VAL A 198 -12.83 13.75 -8.37
C VAL A 198 -13.88 14.68 -9.00
N GLY A 199 -15.05 14.82 -8.39
CA GLY A 199 -16.15 15.66 -8.89
C GLY A 199 -16.99 15.01 -9.99
N ARG A 200 -16.91 13.69 -10.16
CA ARG A 200 -17.75 12.90 -11.09
C ARG A 200 -17.99 11.49 -10.52
N PRO A 201 -19.01 10.75 -10.98
CA PRO A 201 -19.17 9.35 -10.63
C PRO A 201 -17.94 8.52 -11.04
N ILE A 202 -17.48 7.70 -10.10
CA ILE A 202 -16.37 6.76 -10.20
C ILE A 202 -16.84 5.37 -9.78
N PHE A 203 -16.43 4.34 -10.51
CA PHE A 203 -16.74 2.95 -10.23
C PHE A 203 -15.48 2.07 -10.20
N SER A 204 -15.59 0.92 -9.54
CA SER A 204 -14.52 -0.09 -9.51
C SER A 204 -14.01 -0.48 -10.91
N GLY A 205 -12.69 -0.65 -11.03
CA GLY A 205 -11.98 -0.93 -12.27
C GLY A 205 -11.57 0.31 -13.08
N GLU A 206 -12.11 1.50 -12.77
CA GLU A 206 -11.60 2.74 -13.36
C GLU A 206 -10.19 3.05 -12.86
N LYS A 207 -9.35 3.60 -13.75
CA LYS A 207 -8.02 4.13 -13.42
C LYS A 207 -8.04 5.64 -13.44
N LEU A 208 -7.47 6.27 -12.42
CA LEU A 208 -7.40 7.72 -12.27
C LEU A 208 -6.22 8.13 -11.40
N ASP A 209 -5.88 9.41 -11.45
CA ASP A 209 -4.97 10.00 -10.49
C ASP A 209 -5.77 10.37 -9.23
N LEU A 210 -5.53 9.62 -8.15
CA LEU A 210 -6.36 9.67 -6.96
C LEU A 210 -5.94 10.86 -6.10
N PRO A 211 -6.78 11.89 -5.90
CA PRO A 211 -6.50 12.95 -4.94
C PRO A 211 -6.42 12.38 -3.52
N ILE A 212 -5.58 12.98 -2.68
CA ILE A 212 -5.41 12.58 -1.28
C ILE A 212 -5.64 13.76 -0.33
N ASP A 213 -6.06 13.47 0.89
CA ASP A 213 -6.28 14.48 1.93
C ASP A 213 -5.19 14.48 2.98
N ILE A 214 -4.71 13.30 3.38
CA ILE A 214 -3.74 13.13 4.45
C ILE A 214 -2.61 12.23 3.98
N LEU A 215 -1.38 12.58 4.33
CA LEU A 215 -0.20 11.76 4.12
C LEU A 215 0.66 11.76 5.38
N PHE A 216 1.02 10.59 5.88
CA PHE A 216 1.93 10.48 7.01
C PHE A 216 3.09 9.53 6.78
N PHE A 217 4.17 9.76 7.52
CA PHE A 217 5.44 9.07 7.39
C PHE A 217 5.97 8.63 8.74
N ASN A 218 6.45 7.40 8.82
CA ASN A 218 7.32 6.93 9.89
C ASN A 218 8.80 7.22 9.60
N GLU A 219 9.67 7.07 10.60
CA GLU A 219 11.11 7.33 10.50
C GLU A 219 11.86 6.35 9.60
N VAL A 220 11.27 5.20 9.26
CA VAL A 220 11.89 4.22 8.36
C VAL A 220 11.76 4.65 6.88
N ILE A 221 10.63 5.25 6.51
CA ILE A 221 10.33 5.62 5.11
C ILE A 221 10.35 7.14 4.88
N GLY A 222 10.11 7.95 5.91
CA GLY A 222 10.14 9.42 5.85
C GLY A 222 11.46 9.97 5.31
N PRO A 223 12.63 9.61 5.87
CA PRO A 223 13.93 10.08 5.41
C PRO A 223 14.21 9.79 3.92
N PRO A 224 14.09 8.54 3.40
CA PRO A 224 14.28 8.30 1.97
C PRO A 224 13.24 9.01 1.11
N ALA A 225 11.99 9.18 1.58
CA ALA A 225 10.97 9.92 0.84
C ALA A 225 11.28 11.42 0.72
N ILE A 226 11.83 12.04 1.78
CA ILE A 226 12.31 13.43 1.80
C ILE A 226 13.51 13.59 0.87
N GLN A 227 14.47 12.66 0.91
CA GLN A 227 15.63 12.68 0.03
C GLN A 227 15.20 12.57 -1.44
N ASP A 228 14.29 11.65 -1.75
CA ASP A 228 13.73 11.51 -3.09
C ASP A 228 12.95 12.75 -3.53
N PHE A 229 12.19 13.38 -2.63
CA PHE A 229 11.50 14.63 -2.91
C PHE A 229 12.48 15.73 -3.34
N LYS A 230 13.54 15.92 -2.55
CA LYS A 230 14.57 16.93 -2.81
C LYS A 230 15.37 16.60 -4.08
N ASN A 231 15.76 15.34 -4.29
CA ASN A 231 16.68 14.96 -5.37
C ASN A 231 15.98 14.70 -6.70
N LYS A 232 14.78 14.09 -6.67
CA LYS A 232 14.07 13.61 -7.86
C LYS A 232 12.96 14.54 -8.33
N PHE A 233 12.67 15.65 -7.67
CA PHE A 233 11.59 16.54 -8.11
C PHE A 233 11.93 18.03 -8.09
N SER A 234 12.99 18.45 -7.40
CA SER A 234 13.39 19.87 -7.34
C SER A 234 13.65 20.51 -8.71
N ASP A 235 14.22 19.75 -9.65
CA ASP A 235 14.47 20.22 -11.01
C ASP A 235 13.16 20.41 -11.81
N VAL A 236 12.13 19.59 -11.54
CA VAL A 236 10.79 19.76 -12.10
C VAL A 236 10.16 21.05 -11.58
N PHE A 237 10.23 21.32 -10.27
CA PHE A 237 9.76 22.59 -9.70
C PHE A 237 10.49 23.80 -10.30
N ALA A 238 11.82 23.73 -10.39
CA ALA A 238 12.66 24.78 -10.95
C ALA A 238 12.31 25.10 -12.42
N LYS A 239 12.02 24.07 -13.24
CA LYS A 239 11.59 24.23 -14.64
C LYS A 239 10.35 25.11 -14.79
N TYR A 240 9.44 25.10 -13.82
CA TYR A 240 8.21 25.91 -13.82
C TYR A 240 8.33 27.18 -12.97
N ASN A 241 9.54 27.55 -12.55
CA ASN A 241 9.81 28.69 -11.67
C ASN A 241 8.96 28.67 -10.38
N LYS A 242 8.77 27.47 -9.81
CA LYS A 242 8.05 27.24 -8.55
C LYS A 242 9.03 26.88 -7.46
N ARG A 243 8.73 27.29 -6.22
CA ARG A 243 9.45 26.81 -5.04
C ARG A 243 9.10 25.34 -4.80
N VAL A 244 10.08 24.55 -4.38
CA VAL A 244 9.87 23.17 -3.94
C VAL A 244 9.02 23.20 -2.68
N LYS A 245 7.77 22.76 -2.81
CA LYS A 245 6.81 22.75 -1.72
C LYS A 245 5.97 21.49 -1.78
N VAL A 246 5.68 20.93 -0.62
CA VAL A 246 4.69 19.86 -0.47
C VAL A 246 3.27 20.34 -0.82
N PHE A 247 2.37 19.42 -1.17
CA PHE A 247 1.04 19.76 -1.68
C PHE A 247 0.20 20.60 -0.69
N ASP A 248 0.11 20.16 0.58
CA ASP A 248 -0.50 20.90 1.67
C ASP A 248 0.23 20.57 2.98
N PRO A 249 1.03 21.51 3.54
CA PRO A 249 1.79 21.25 4.74
C PRO A 249 0.95 20.86 5.96
N LYS A 250 -0.30 21.34 6.06
CA LYS A 250 -1.19 21.03 7.19
C LYS A 250 -1.74 19.61 7.16
N ARG A 251 -1.57 18.93 6.02
CA ARG A 251 -2.06 17.58 5.74
C ARG A 251 -0.97 16.52 5.79
N ILE A 252 0.26 16.92 6.11
CA ILE A 252 1.43 16.04 6.15
C ILE A 252 1.96 15.91 7.57
N PHE A 253 2.19 14.67 7.98
CA PHE A 253 2.65 14.33 9.32
C PHE A 253 3.89 13.43 9.26
N PHE A 254 4.86 13.70 10.12
CA PHE A 254 6.00 12.81 10.36
C PHE A 254 5.91 12.31 11.80
N ILE A 255 5.96 10.99 12.00
CA ILE A 255 5.76 10.33 13.29
C ILE A 255 6.88 9.30 13.50
N PRO A 256 7.88 9.57 14.36
CA PRO A 256 8.87 8.55 14.71
C PRO A 256 8.29 7.59 15.76
N ASP A 257 7.90 6.39 15.36
CA ASP A 257 7.25 5.40 16.25
C ASP A 257 7.74 3.95 16.14
N HIS A 258 8.45 3.55 15.07
CA HIS A 258 8.92 2.15 14.93
C HIS A 258 10.19 1.86 15.73
N THR A 259 10.97 2.89 16.08
CA THR A 259 12.25 2.79 16.79
C THR A 259 12.35 3.82 17.91
N VAL A 260 11.66 3.55 19.03
CA VAL A 260 11.64 4.43 20.20
C VAL A 260 12.24 3.72 21.42
N PRO A 261 13.39 4.18 21.98
CA PRO A 261 14.26 5.23 21.45
C PRO A 261 14.99 4.77 20.18
N SER A 262 15.51 5.74 19.42
CA SER A 262 16.36 5.50 18.24
C SER A 262 17.40 4.40 18.48
N SER A 263 17.42 3.38 17.62
CA SER A 263 18.28 2.20 17.76
C SER A 263 19.69 2.37 17.18
N SER A 264 19.89 3.39 16.32
CA SER A 264 21.15 3.64 15.63
C SER A 264 21.34 5.15 15.34
N VAL A 265 22.57 5.55 15.03
CA VAL A 265 22.88 6.92 14.57
C VAL A 265 22.12 7.27 13.29
N ALA A 266 22.00 6.31 12.36
CA ALA A 266 21.29 6.52 11.10
C ALA A 266 19.80 6.81 11.30
N VAL A 267 19.16 6.15 12.28
CA VAL A 267 17.78 6.45 12.68
C VAL A 267 17.68 7.87 13.25
N SER A 268 18.58 8.24 14.18
CA SER A 268 18.56 9.59 14.77
C SER A 268 18.76 10.69 13.72
N GLU A 269 19.70 10.51 12.79
CA GLU A 269 19.90 11.44 11.66
C GLU A 269 18.65 11.51 10.75
N GLY A 270 17.96 10.38 10.57
CA GLY A 270 16.69 10.32 9.86
C GLY A 270 15.59 11.14 10.54
N ILE A 271 15.45 11.01 11.86
CA ILE A 271 14.49 11.79 12.65
C ILE A 271 14.82 13.28 12.60
N ASP A 272 16.09 13.65 12.76
CA ASP A 272 16.55 15.04 12.62
C ASP A 272 16.21 15.62 11.24
N LEU A 273 16.37 14.83 10.18
CA LEU A 273 15.98 15.22 8.82
C LEU A 273 14.47 15.46 8.70
N MET A 274 13.63 14.60 9.30
CA MET A 274 12.17 14.79 9.31
C MET A 274 11.79 16.08 10.04
N GLU A 275 12.35 16.32 11.22
CA GLU A 275 12.07 17.56 11.97
C GLU A 275 12.51 18.81 11.21
N GLN A 276 13.73 18.78 10.64
CA GLN A 276 14.23 19.89 9.84
C GLN A 276 13.32 20.14 8.63
N PHE A 277 12.94 19.09 7.92
CA PHE A 277 12.05 19.21 6.78
C PHE A 277 10.66 19.75 7.17
N SER A 278 10.13 19.33 8.32
CA SER A 278 8.90 19.88 8.87
C SER A 278 9.00 21.37 9.17
N ARG A 279 10.12 21.83 9.75
CA ARG A 279 10.39 23.26 9.96
C ARG A 279 10.48 24.02 8.64
N GLU A 280 11.13 23.45 7.63
CA GLU A 280 11.29 24.06 6.29
C GLU A 280 9.96 24.18 5.53
N GLN A 281 9.11 23.16 5.59
CA GLN A 281 7.88 23.07 4.80
C GLN A 281 6.63 23.55 5.55
N GLY A 282 6.70 23.66 6.88
CA GLY A 282 5.59 23.97 7.76
C GLY A 282 4.65 22.79 8.00
N THR A 283 5.17 21.55 8.02
CA THR A 283 4.41 20.34 8.35
C THR A 283 4.50 20.02 9.85
N LYS A 284 3.69 19.07 10.34
CA LYS A 284 3.76 18.61 11.74
C LYS A 284 4.71 17.41 11.85
N CYS A 285 5.68 17.50 12.75
CA CYS A 285 6.49 16.36 13.20
C CYS A 285 6.13 16.07 14.66
N TYR A 286 5.79 14.83 14.96
CA TYR A 286 5.66 14.33 16.33
C TYR A 286 7.04 14.00 16.90
N LYS A 287 7.12 13.87 18.21
CA LYS A 287 8.32 13.45 18.93
C LYS A 287 8.29 11.95 19.18
N GLU A 288 9.49 11.38 19.37
CA GLU A 288 9.62 10.01 19.86
C GLU A 288 8.80 9.83 21.14
N GLY A 289 7.96 8.79 21.17
CA GLY A 289 7.12 8.47 22.33
C GLY A 289 5.75 9.16 22.37
N ASP A 290 5.41 10.03 21.39
CA ASP A 290 4.08 10.64 21.32
C ASP A 290 2.97 9.61 21.02
N GLY A 291 3.29 8.52 20.31
CA GLY A 291 2.39 7.40 20.06
C GLY A 291 2.56 6.75 18.70
N ILE A 292 1.83 5.67 18.47
CA ILE A 292 1.84 4.92 17.20
C ILE A 292 1.09 5.72 16.13
N GLU A 293 1.67 5.83 14.92
CA GLU A 293 1.21 6.70 13.83
C GLU A 293 -0.29 6.54 13.51
N HIS A 294 -0.80 5.31 13.49
CA HIS A 294 -2.18 4.98 13.15
C HIS A 294 -3.18 5.40 14.23
N VAL A 295 -2.72 5.49 15.47
CA VAL A 295 -3.54 5.78 16.66
C VAL A 295 -3.47 7.26 16.99
N VAL A 296 -2.27 7.85 17.03
CA VAL A 296 -2.06 9.24 17.45
C VAL A 296 -2.81 10.22 16.53
N LEU A 297 -2.84 9.97 15.22
CA LEU A 297 -3.57 10.81 14.27
C LEU A 297 -5.09 10.70 14.43
N ILE A 298 -5.61 9.54 14.84
CA ILE A 298 -7.03 9.36 15.20
C ILE A 298 -7.33 10.11 16.51
N GLU A 299 -6.45 9.99 17.50
CA GLU A 299 -6.67 10.53 18.84
C GLU A 299 -6.68 12.06 18.86
N ASP A 300 -5.71 12.67 18.16
CA ASP A 300 -5.60 14.11 17.93
C ASP A 300 -6.69 14.64 16.98
N GLY A 301 -7.40 13.74 16.28
CA GLY A 301 -8.54 14.05 15.44
C GLY A 301 -8.20 14.61 14.06
N TYR A 302 -7.00 14.32 13.55
CA TYR A 302 -6.60 14.65 12.17
C TYR A 302 -7.25 13.71 11.16
N ILE A 303 -7.52 12.47 11.54
CA ILE A 303 -8.26 11.53 10.68
C ILE A 303 -9.76 11.81 10.84
N VAL A 304 -10.41 12.22 9.76
CA VAL A 304 -11.86 12.49 9.79
C VAL A 304 -12.61 11.77 8.66
N PRO A 305 -13.91 11.47 8.83
CA PRO A 305 -14.70 10.74 7.85
C PRO A 305 -14.70 11.35 6.46
N GLY A 306 -14.65 10.47 5.47
CA GLY A 306 -14.73 10.83 4.07
C GLY A 306 -13.41 11.17 3.42
N GLU A 307 -12.31 11.22 4.16
CA GLU A 307 -10.99 11.52 3.60
C GLU A 307 -10.33 10.30 2.93
N ILE A 308 -9.39 10.61 2.05
CA ILE A 308 -8.44 9.67 1.46
C ILE A 308 -7.10 9.82 2.19
N VAL A 309 -6.73 8.80 2.95
CA VAL A 309 -5.60 8.82 3.90
C VAL A 309 -4.50 7.87 3.44
N LEU A 310 -3.28 8.38 3.30
CA LEU A 310 -2.11 7.57 3.00
C LEU A 310 -1.11 7.61 4.14
N GLY A 311 -0.40 6.50 4.31
CA GLY A 311 0.72 6.40 5.22
C GLY A 311 1.80 5.51 4.63
N THR A 312 3.03 5.69 5.08
CA THR A 312 4.16 4.85 4.64
C THR A 312 4.30 3.56 5.46
N ASP A 313 3.16 2.98 5.83
CA ASP A 313 3.06 1.74 6.59
C ASP A 313 1.83 0.95 6.10
N SER A 314 1.92 -0.37 6.14
CA SER A 314 0.86 -1.23 5.61
C SER A 314 -0.44 -1.15 6.41
N HIS A 315 -0.37 -0.82 7.70
CA HIS A 315 -1.49 -0.76 8.62
C HIS A 315 -2.22 0.60 8.63
N THR A 316 -1.93 1.51 7.68
CA THR A 316 -2.71 2.73 7.49
C THR A 316 -4.21 2.45 7.28
N ASP A 317 -4.56 1.25 6.82
CA ASP A 317 -5.94 0.77 6.73
C ASP A 317 -6.71 0.82 8.06
N THR A 318 -6.00 0.83 9.20
CA THR A 318 -6.55 1.14 10.54
C THR A 318 -7.48 2.36 10.53
N ASN A 319 -7.13 3.40 9.77
CA ASN A 319 -7.90 4.63 9.71
C ASN A 319 -9.28 4.44 9.02
N GLY A 320 -9.48 3.36 8.25
CA GLY A 320 -10.76 3.02 7.62
C GLY A 320 -11.90 2.77 8.62
N ALA A 321 -11.58 2.49 9.88
CA ALA A 321 -12.54 2.47 10.99
C ALA A 321 -13.33 3.78 11.15
N LEU A 322 -12.76 4.91 10.70
CA LEU A 322 -13.36 6.24 10.76
C LEU A 322 -14.13 6.62 9.48
N ASN A 323 -14.48 5.64 8.63
CA ASN A 323 -15.19 5.88 7.36
C ASN A 323 -14.34 6.65 6.34
N THR A 324 -13.07 6.26 6.21
CA THR A 324 -12.09 6.83 5.28
C THR A 324 -11.59 5.78 4.30
N LEU A 325 -11.12 6.20 3.12
CA LEU A 325 -10.31 5.35 2.26
C LEU A 325 -8.86 5.47 2.72
N ALA A 326 -8.37 4.49 3.47
CA ALA A 326 -7.03 4.57 4.06
C ALA A 326 -6.15 3.38 3.67
N PHE A 327 -4.95 3.62 3.14
CA PHE A 327 -4.06 2.51 2.75
C PHE A 327 -2.58 2.88 2.72
N GLY A 328 -1.75 1.86 2.92
CA GLY A 328 -0.30 1.99 2.91
C GLY A 328 0.30 2.15 1.52
N VAL A 329 1.38 2.92 1.42
CA VAL A 329 2.17 3.12 0.19
C VAL A 329 3.68 3.00 0.45
N GLY A 330 4.44 2.68 -0.59
CA GLY A 330 5.91 2.72 -0.56
C GLY A 330 6.48 4.13 -0.72
N THR A 331 7.80 4.26 -0.60
CA THR A 331 8.57 5.51 -0.71
C THR A 331 8.23 6.30 -1.97
N THR A 332 8.26 5.67 -3.15
CA THR A 332 8.07 6.37 -4.44
C THR A 332 6.67 6.98 -4.55
N ASP A 333 5.63 6.25 -4.18
CA ASP A 333 4.25 6.76 -4.19
C ASP A 333 4.06 7.84 -3.13
N ALA A 334 4.65 7.69 -1.95
CA ALA A 334 4.59 8.68 -0.88
C ALA A 334 5.30 9.98 -1.27
N THR A 335 6.48 9.91 -1.89
CA THR A 335 7.18 11.09 -2.42
C THR A 335 6.35 11.79 -3.49
N TYR A 336 5.70 11.03 -4.39
CA TYR A 336 4.82 11.59 -5.40
C TYR A 336 3.60 12.29 -4.78
N ALA A 337 2.93 11.63 -3.83
CA ALA A 337 1.78 12.16 -3.13
C ALA A 337 2.16 13.43 -2.33
N MET A 338 3.31 13.42 -1.65
CA MET A 338 3.85 14.59 -0.97
C MET A 338 4.08 15.76 -1.95
N SER A 339 4.51 15.47 -3.18
CA SER A 339 4.78 16.49 -4.20
C SER A 339 3.54 17.04 -4.88
N THR A 340 2.49 16.23 -5.02
CA THR A 340 1.36 16.53 -5.92
C THR A 340 0.01 16.61 -5.22
N GLY A 341 -0.18 15.89 -4.12
CA GLY A 341 -1.49 15.63 -3.52
C GLY A 341 -2.27 14.53 -4.23
N PHE A 342 -1.60 13.67 -5.04
CA PHE A 342 -2.23 12.59 -5.78
C PHE A 342 -1.46 11.27 -5.67
N ILE A 343 -2.13 10.16 -5.99
CA ILE A 343 -1.51 8.89 -6.37
C ILE A 343 -1.75 8.65 -7.85
N TYR A 344 -0.66 8.48 -8.60
CA TYR A 344 -0.72 8.34 -10.05
C TYR A 344 -1.27 6.97 -10.44
N ASP A 345 -2.16 6.93 -11.44
CA ASP A 345 -2.60 5.68 -12.08
C ASP A 345 -3.09 4.64 -11.04
N PHE A 346 -4.03 5.08 -10.19
CA PHE A 346 -4.70 4.28 -9.18
C PHE A 346 -5.94 3.62 -9.78
N GLU A 347 -6.03 2.30 -9.65
CA GLU A 347 -7.21 1.53 -10.05
C GLU A 347 -8.17 1.40 -8.85
N ILE A 348 -9.43 1.76 -9.06
CA ILE A 348 -10.46 1.71 -8.02
C ILE A 348 -10.77 0.24 -7.71
N PRO A 349 -10.48 -0.25 -6.49
CA PRO A 349 -10.64 -1.66 -6.19
C PRO A 349 -12.12 -2.06 -6.12
N LYS A 350 -12.40 -3.33 -6.43
CA LYS A 350 -13.70 -3.94 -6.13
C LYS A 350 -13.87 -4.11 -4.62
N THR A 351 -15.12 -4.23 -4.18
CA THR A 351 -15.45 -4.30 -2.74
C THR A 351 -16.06 -5.64 -2.34
N ILE A 352 -15.51 -6.27 -1.29
CA ILE A 352 -16.13 -7.36 -0.55
C ILE A 352 -16.89 -6.76 0.63
N ARG A 353 -18.15 -7.14 0.79
CA ARG A 353 -19.03 -6.67 1.85
C ARG A 353 -19.17 -7.72 2.94
N PHE A 354 -18.94 -7.33 4.19
CA PHE A 354 -19.32 -8.09 5.37
C PHE A 354 -20.55 -7.47 6.04
N ASN A 355 -21.64 -8.23 6.11
CA ASN A 355 -22.81 -7.84 6.90
C ASN A 355 -22.73 -8.53 8.26
N LEU A 356 -22.57 -7.73 9.31
CA LEU A 356 -22.44 -8.21 10.68
C LEU A 356 -23.80 -8.23 11.36
N GLU A 357 -24.17 -9.38 11.91
CA GLU A 357 -25.43 -9.61 12.61
C GLU A 357 -25.20 -10.18 14.02
N GLY A 358 -26.24 -10.18 14.85
CA GLY A 358 -26.13 -10.69 16.22
C GLY A 358 -25.27 -9.82 17.14
N LYS A 359 -24.63 -10.46 18.12
CA LYS A 359 -23.79 -9.84 19.15
C LYS A 359 -22.68 -10.81 19.56
N PHE A 360 -21.51 -10.27 19.92
CA PHE A 360 -20.45 -11.06 20.52
C PHE A 360 -20.92 -11.74 21.80
N LYS A 361 -20.50 -13.00 21.99
CA LYS A 361 -20.57 -13.69 23.29
C LYS A 361 -19.63 -13.02 24.30
N LYS A 362 -19.87 -13.26 25.59
CA LYS A 362 -18.96 -12.81 26.65
C LYS A 362 -17.56 -13.40 26.40
N GLY A 363 -16.53 -12.55 26.44
CA GLY A 363 -15.15 -12.95 26.20
C GLY A 363 -14.74 -12.97 24.72
N VAL A 364 -15.62 -12.54 23.81
CA VAL A 364 -15.34 -12.41 22.37
C VAL A 364 -15.36 -10.93 21.98
N TYR A 365 -14.39 -10.51 21.17
CA TYR A 365 -14.13 -9.11 20.82
C TYR A 365 -13.83 -8.95 19.32
N GLY A 366 -13.58 -7.70 18.89
CA GLY A 366 -13.24 -7.38 17.49
C GLY A 366 -12.01 -8.14 16.97
N LYS A 367 -11.03 -8.43 17.85
CA LYS A 367 -9.86 -9.25 17.50
C LYS A 367 -10.27 -10.66 17.04
N ASP A 368 -11.21 -11.29 17.74
CA ASP A 368 -11.66 -12.64 17.42
C ASP A 368 -12.42 -12.68 16.09
N LEU A 369 -13.23 -11.64 15.82
CA LEU A 369 -13.90 -11.48 14.52
C LEU A 369 -12.88 -11.41 13.40
N ILE A 370 -11.89 -10.51 13.49
CA ILE A 370 -10.96 -10.33 12.37
C ILE A 370 -10.06 -11.55 12.17
N LEU A 371 -9.60 -12.19 13.25
CA LEU A 371 -8.88 -13.47 13.16
C LEU A 371 -9.72 -14.57 12.53
N TYR A 372 -11.00 -14.68 12.89
CA TYR A 372 -11.93 -15.63 12.28
C TYR A 372 -12.08 -15.38 10.78
N LEU A 373 -12.23 -14.11 10.36
CA LEU A 373 -12.36 -13.74 8.95
C LEU A 373 -11.08 -14.03 8.15
N ILE A 374 -9.92 -13.66 8.68
CA ILE A 374 -8.61 -13.97 8.06
C ILE A 374 -8.44 -15.48 7.95
N GLY A 375 -8.73 -16.25 8.99
CA GLY A 375 -8.64 -17.71 8.97
C GLY A 375 -9.57 -18.37 7.95
N LYS A 376 -10.73 -17.76 7.66
CA LYS A 376 -11.68 -18.25 6.64
C LYS A 376 -11.30 -17.85 5.21
N LEU A 377 -10.76 -16.65 5.02
CA LEU A 377 -10.44 -16.12 3.70
C LEU A 377 -9.02 -16.45 3.23
N GLY A 378 -8.09 -16.62 4.17
CA GLY A 378 -6.66 -16.71 3.90
C GLY A 378 -6.01 -15.34 3.69
N VAL A 379 -4.68 -15.34 3.69
CA VAL A 379 -3.83 -14.14 3.61
C VAL A 379 -3.93 -13.36 2.29
N ASP A 380 -4.46 -13.98 1.23
CA ASP A 380 -4.69 -13.35 -0.07
C ASP A 380 -6.19 -13.24 -0.43
N GLY A 381 -7.09 -13.58 0.50
CA GLY A 381 -8.53 -13.71 0.22
C GLY A 381 -9.24 -12.41 -0.14
N ALA A 382 -8.69 -11.27 0.28
CA ALA A 382 -9.13 -9.92 -0.07
C ALA A 382 -8.09 -9.14 -0.90
N SER A 383 -7.09 -9.82 -1.47
CA SER A 383 -6.04 -9.18 -2.28
C SER A 383 -6.61 -8.24 -3.34
N LYS A 384 -6.12 -6.99 -3.33
CA LYS A 384 -6.49 -5.88 -4.24
C LYS A 384 -7.97 -5.50 -4.18
N LYS A 385 -8.63 -5.69 -3.02
CA LYS A 385 -10.04 -5.36 -2.81
C LYS A 385 -10.22 -4.47 -1.59
N ILE A 386 -11.31 -3.73 -1.58
CA ILE A 386 -11.83 -3.08 -0.38
C ILE A 386 -12.58 -4.12 0.43
N VAL A 387 -12.40 -4.10 1.75
CA VAL A 387 -13.27 -4.81 2.68
C VAL A 387 -14.18 -3.78 3.35
N GLU A 388 -15.48 -3.87 3.11
CA GLU A 388 -16.47 -2.96 3.66
C GLU A 388 -17.32 -3.66 4.73
N PHE A 389 -17.34 -3.11 5.94
CA PHE A 389 -18.12 -3.62 7.06
C PHE A 389 -19.39 -2.80 7.28
N GLY A 390 -20.51 -3.50 7.39
CA GLY A 390 -21.76 -2.90 7.84
C GLY A 390 -22.72 -3.92 8.42
N GLY A 391 -24.02 -3.60 8.44
CA GLY A 391 -25.04 -4.45 9.04
C GLY A 391 -25.40 -4.06 10.48
N PRO A 392 -26.50 -4.63 11.01
CA PRO A 392 -27.14 -4.17 12.24
C PRO A 392 -26.28 -4.36 13.50
N ALA A 393 -25.28 -5.23 13.49
CA ALA A 393 -24.42 -5.45 14.64
C ALA A 393 -23.38 -4.35 14.86
N LEU A 394 -23.10 -3.48 13.86
CA LEU A 394 -22.13 -2.39 14.02
C LEU A 394 -22.41 -1.51 15.24
N LYS A 395 -23.70 -1.25 15.53
CA LYS A 395 -24.11 -0.47 16.71
C LYS A 395 -23.63 -1.07 18.04
N ASN A 396 -23.30 -2.36 18.07
CA ASN A 396 -22.81 -3.08 19.25
C ASN A 396 -21.27 -3.11 19.31
N ILE A 397 -20.55 -2.85 18.23
CA ILE A 397 -19.08 -2.86 18.15
C ILE A 397 -18.51 -1.49 18.53
N SER A 398 -17.58 -1.40 19.48
CA SER A 398 -16.96 -0.12 19.88
C SER A 398 -16.03 0.44 18.80
N MET A 399 -15.62 1.71 18.91
CA MET A 399 -14.64 2.28 17.97
C MET A 399 -13.29 1.57 18.07
N ASP A 400 -12.80 1.28 19.27
CA ASP A 400 -11.52 0.56 19.48
C ASP A 400 -11.55 -0.83 18.84
N GLN A 401 -12.70 -1.51 18.90
CA GLN A 401 -12.89 -2.78 18.20
C GLN A 401 -12.88 -2.61 16.68
N ARG A 402 -13.49 -1.56 16.14
CA ARG A 402 -13.45 -1.26 14.69
C ARG A 402 -12.03 -0.92 14.23
N ILE A 403 -11.29 -0.13 15.00
CA ILE A 403 -9.88 0.20 14.76
C ILE A 403 -9.05 -1.09 14.73
N THR A 404 -9.25 -1.99 15.70
CA THR A 404 -8.60 -3.31 15.73
C THR A 404 -8.94 -4.16 14.49
N ILE A 405 -10.21 -4.19 14.08
CA ILE A 405 -10.65 -4.96 12.90
C ILE A 405 -10.09 -4.35 11.61
N ALA A 406 -10.11 -3.01 11.49
CA ALA A 406 -9.62 -2.30 10.32
C ALA A 406 -8.11 -2.50 10.14
N ASN A 407 -7.35 -2.41 11.24
CA ASN A 407 -5.90 -2.60 11.28
C ASN A 407 -5.45 -3.93 10.66
N MET A 408 -6.16 -5.02 10.95
CA MET A 408 -5.81 -6.33 10.42
C MET A 408 -6.45 -6.62 9.04
N GLY A 409 -7.02 -5.61 8.38
CA GLY A 409 -7.55 -5.75 7.03
C GLY A 409 -6.48 -6.19 6.03
N VAL A 410 -5.29 -5.60 6.15
CA VAL A 410 -4.12 -5.90 5.35
C VAL A 410 -3.66 -7.35 5.45
N GLU A 411 -3.94 -8.05 6.56
CA GLU A 411 -3.51 -9.44 6.78
C GLU A 411 -4.32 -10.48 6.00
N MET A 412 -5.45 -10.08 5.42
CA MET A 412 -6.14 -10.85 4.36
C MET A 412 -5.88 -10.28 2.96
N GLY A 413 -4.92 -9.37 2.83
CA GLY A 413 -4.53 -8.71 1.58
C GLY A 413 -5.45 -7.55 1.17
N ALA A 414 -6.37 -7.11 2.03
CA ALA A 414 -7.25 -6.01 1.70
C ALA A 414 -6.45 -4.73 1.45
N ARG A 415 -6.90 -3.91 0.49
CA ARG A 415 -6.34 -2.58 0.28
C ARG A 415 -6.69 -1.66 1.45
N THR A 416 -7.92 -1.76 1.93
CA THR A 416 -8.38 -1.13 3.16
C THR A 416 -9.56 -1.91 3.73
N ALA A 417 -9.76 -1.77 5.04
CA ALA A 417 -10.95 -2.21 5.75
C ALA A 417 -11.73 -0.98 6.25
N ILE A 418 -12.89 -0.72 5.64
CA ILE A 418 -13.70 0.49 5.87
C ILE A 418 -15.03 0.15 6.52
N PHE A 419 -15.47 1.00 7.45
CA PHE A 419 -16.74 0.85 8.16
C PHE A 419 -17.79 1.86 7.70
N GLU A 420 -19.06 1.43 7.68
CA GLU A 420 -20.18 2.37 7.62
C GLU A 420 -20.17 3.33 8.81
N ALA A 421 -20.47 4.60 8.54
CA ALA A 421 -20.66 5.60 9.56
C ALA A 421 -21.97 5.37 10.33
N ASP A 422 -21.90 5.44 11.67
CA ASP A 422 -23.06 5.28 12.54
C ASP A 422 -23.04 6.26 13.73
N GLN A 423 -23.96 6.09 14.68
CA GLN A 423 -24.06 6.95 15.85
C GLN A 423 -22.86 6.82 16.79
N LYS A 424 -22.18 5.67 16.82
CA LYS A 424 -20.95 5.51 17.63
C LYS A 424 -19.81 6.33 17.06
N LEU A 425 -19.59 6.28 15.75
CA LEU A 425 -18.59 7.12 15.09
C LEU A 425 -18.91 8.61 15.27
N LYS A 426 -20.17 9.02 15.11
CA LYS A 426 -20.62 10.41 15.36
C LYS A 426 -20.32 10.86 16.79
N LYS A 427 -20.63 10.02 17.79
CA LYS A 427 -20.34 10.31 19.19
C LYS A 427 -18.84 10.37 19.45
N TYR A 428 -18.07 9.45 18.86
CA TYR A 428 -16.62 9.39 18.99
C TYR A 428 -15.96 10.68 18.50
N LEU A 429 -16.41 11.23 17.36
CA LEU A 429 -15.82 12.44 16.75
C LEU A 429 -16.25 13.76 17.42
N LYS A 430 -17.22 13.76 18.32
CA LYS A 430 -17.77 14.98 18.93
C LYS A 430 -16.66 15.79 19.60
N ASN A 431 -16.39 16.99 19.07
CA ASN A 431 -15.36 17.93 19.53
C ASN A 431 -13.92 17.41 19.42
N ARG A 432 -13.65 16.40 18.57
CA ARG A 432 -12.29 15.88 18.34
C ARG A 432 -11.69 16.31 17.02
N ASN A 433 -12.52 16.57 16.00
CA ASN A 433 -12.05 16.76 14.63
C ASN A 433 -11.24 18.06 14.46
N GLN A 434 -10.10 17.95 13.77
CA GLN A 434 -9.26 19.07 13.36
C GLN A 434 -9.67 19.62 11.98
N PHE A 435 -10.35 18.80 11.17
CA PHE A 435 -10.78 19.12 9.82
C PHE A 435 -12.30 18.97 9.65
N PRO A 436 -12.90 19.67 8.66
CA PRO A 436 -14.29 19.41 8.27
C PRO A 436 -14.42 18.00 7.68
N TYR A 437 -15.58 17.38 7.87
CA TYR A 437 -15.77 15.98 7.46
C TYR A 437 -17.19 15.72 6.96
N LYS A 438 -17.34 14.61 6.23
CA LYS A 438 -18.61 14.14 5.70
C LYS A 438 -18.68 12.63 5.80
N PHE A 439 -19.81 12.12 6.30
CA PHE A 439 -20.04 10.69 6.37
C PHE A 439 -20.52 10.15 5.02
N TYR A 440 -20.03 8.96 4.68
CA TYR A 440 -20.41 8.22 3.50
C TYR A 440 -21.01 6.86 3.89
N GLY A 441 -22.13 6.52 3.25
CA GLY A 441 -22.75 5.20 3.32
C GLY A 441 -23.00 4.70 1.89
N PRO A 442 -23.07 3.37 1.69
CA PRO A 442 -23.31 2.81 0.37
C PRO A 442 -24.70 3.20 -0.15
N ASP A 443 -24.87 3.26 -1.48
CA ASP A 443 -26.20 3.36 -2.07
C ASP A 443 -26.99 2.07 -1.88
N LYS A 444 -28.31 2.19 -1.75
CA LYS A 444 -29.20 1.04 -1.64
C LYS A 444 -29.08 0.16 -2.89
N ASN A 445 -28.66 -1.09 -2.69
CA ASN A 445 -28.41 -2.09 -3.73
C ASN A 445 -27.25 -1.69 -4.69
N CYS A 446 -26.20 -1.06 -4.18
CA CYS A 446 -24.93 -1.00 -4.90
C CYS A 446 -24.36 -2.41 -5.13
N LYS A 447 -23.42 -2.55 -6.07
CA LYS A 447 -22.84 -3.83 -6.44
C LYS A 447 -21.57 -4.08 -5.63
N TYR A 448 -21.51 -5.21 -4.96
CA TYR A 448 -20.31 -5.75 -4.34
C TYR A 448 -19.81 -6.94 -5.15
N GLU A 449 -18.50 -7.19 -5.15
CA GLU A 449 -17.94 -8.40 -5.77
C GLU A 449 -18.38 -9.65 -5.03
N LYS A 450 -18.45 -9.57 -3.70
CA LYS A 450 -18.91 -10.64 -2.82
C LYS A 450 -19.57 -10.04 -1.59
N ILE A 451 -20.64 -10.67 -1.12
CA ILE A 451 -21.31 -10.35 0.15
C ILE A 451 -21.15 -11.57 1.05
N ILE A 452 -20.76 -11.35 2.31
CA ILE A 452 -20.55 -12.38 3.32
C ILE A 452 -21.30 -11.95 4.58
N ASP A 453 -22.32 -12.71 4.95
CA ASP A 453 -23.05 -12.49 6.20
C ASP A 453 -22.34 -13.21 7.35
N VAL A 454 -22.18 -12.52 8.48
CA VAL A 454 -21.44 -13.01 9.65
C VAL A 454 -22.29 -12.82 10.90
N ASP A 455 -22.76 -13.93 11.47
CA ASP A 455 -23.39 -13.93 12.77
C ASP A 455 -22.32 -13.89 13.87
N LEU A 456 -22.23 -12.77 14.61
CA LEU A 456 -21.27 -12.61 15.69
C LEU A 456 -21.50 -13.57 16.86
N SER A 457 -22.68 -14.21 16.94
CA SER A 457 -23.02 -15.14 18.02
C SER A 457 -22.29 -16.48 17.92
N ILE A 458 -21.84 -16.86 16.72
CA ILE A 458 -21.12 -18.12 16.50
C ILE A 458 -19.65 -18.03 16.88
N LEU A 459 -19.12 -16.81 17.03
CA LEU A 459 -17.71 -16.57 17.30
C LEU A 459 -17.32 -17.05 18.70
N GLU A 460 -16.08 -17.54 18.78
CA GLU A 460 -15.39 -17.97 19.99
C GLU A 460 -14.05 -17.23 20.07
N PRO A 461 -13.37 -17.21 21.23
CA PRO A 461 -12.03 -16.64 21.33
C PRO A 461 -11.07 -17.29 20.31
N CYS A 462 -10.35 -16.48 19.55
CA CYS A 462 -9.48 -16.91 18.46
C CYS A 462 -8.01 -16.57 18.74
N VAL A 463 -7.11 -17.42 18.25
CA VAL A 463 -5.66 -17.18 18.21
C VAL A 463 -5.11 -17.55 16.84
N ALA A 464 -4.15 -16.76 16.32
CA ALA A 464 -3.36 -17.14 15.15
C ALA A 464 -2.14 -17.94 15.60
N PHE A 465 -1.88 -19.10 14.99
CA PHE A 465 -0.74 -19.94 15.35
C PHE A 465 0.55 -19.47 14.65
N PRO A 466 1.73 -19.71 15.26
CA PRO A 466 2.99 -19.48 14.57
C PRO A 466 3.14 -20.41 13.34
N HIS A 467 3.76 -19.97 12.24
CA HIS A 467 4.24 -18.61 11.95
C HIS A 467 3.25 -17.82 11.06
N LYS A 468 2.07 -18.37 10.74
CA LYS A 468 1.08 -17.79 9.81
C LYS A 468 -0.34 -18.18 10.21
#